data_AF-A0A3F2RXQ4-F1
#
_entry.id   AF-A0A3F2RXQ4-F1
#
_cell.length_a   1.000
_cell.length_b   1.000
_cell.length_c   1.000
_cell.angle_alpha   90.00
_cell.angle_beta   90.00
_cell.angle_gamma   90.00
#
_symmetry.space_group_name_H-M   'P 1'
#
loop_
_entity.id
_entity.type
_entity.pdbx_description
1 polymer ?
#
loop_
_entity_poly.entity_id
_entity_poly.type
_entity_poly.pdbx_seq_one_letter_code
_entity_poly.pdbx_strand_id
1 'polypeptide(L)'
;MEQEDPTMNTTAAPAAEPQYFTHLDTMRPRLLFTSHEEFSAVSSTCSNNFTKGVQVSPDGLCLLSNSDDHVLRLFEVSSNDATQSSSSILQMKEAGAVYDVAWYPFMTSADPASCIFVSTSRDQPVHLWDAYTGALRASYRAYDHMDELASAQSLTFNSTGDKLFAGFDRMIRFFDLSQPSRDFRARPLSKTRRSRKGQRGLISTLHFNPDHSKIYAAGSYAGTTCVYTEDEGEELLALRDHDGRGISQVRFSPCGRFLFTAARRDARIHCWDIRATNEILHTFNRVADTNQRVEFDLHCGGRYLATGSRTGRVMLYDVLTELCSRFRVASDITTYLRTCGMKKKTE
;
A
#
# COMPACT_ATOMS: atom_id res chain seq x y z
N MET A 1 41.37 36.89 48.80
CA MET A 1 40.01 37.24 49.25
C MET A 1 39.10 37.00 48.06
N GLU A 2 38.10 36.16 48.30
CA GLU A 2 37.31 35.41 47.32
C GLU A 2 36.61 36.31 46.28
N GLN A 3 36.62 35.86 45.03
CA GLN A 3 35.70 36.34 43.98
C GLN A 3 34.65 35.23 43.80
N GLU A 4 33.39 35.58 44.05
CA GLU A 4 32.22 34.73 43.87
C GLU A 4 31.93 34.51 42.37
N ASP A 5 31.84 33.25 41.95
CA ASP A 5 31.28 32.84 40.67
C ASP A 5 29.74 32.77 40.76
N PRO A 6 28.97 33.44 39.89
CA PRO A 6 27.54 33.22 39.80
C PRO A 6 27.26 32.02 38.89
N THR A 7 26.80 30.91 39.49
CA THR A 7 26.28 29.74 38.79
C THR A 7 25.05 30.11 37.95
N MET A 8 25.21 30.14 36.62
CA MET A 8 24.07 30.14 35.68
C MET A 8 23.37 28.79 35.71
N ASN A 9 22.26 28.72 36.44
CA ASN A 9 21.25 27.67 36.29
C ASN A 9 20.60 27.82 34.90
N THR A 10 21.08 27.05 33.93
CA THR A 10 20.36 26.81 32.67
C THR A 10 19.40 25.65 32.90
N THR A 11 18.19 25.97 33.34
CA THR A 11 17.04 25.06 33.25
C THR A 11 16.75 24.81 31.78
N ALA A 12 17.26 23.69 31.26
CA ALA A 12 16.87 23.18 29.96
C ALA A 12 15.34 23.00 29.94
N ALA A 13 14.67 23.68 29.00
CA ALA A 13 13.25 23.47 28.76
C ALA A 13 13.00 21.98 28.49
N PRO A 14 11.99 21.35 29.10
CA PRO A 14 11.67 19.96 28.80
C PRO A 14 11.37 19.85 27.31
N ALA A 15 12.05 18.91 26.64
CA ALA A 15 11.77 18.57 25.25
C ALA A 15 10.26 18.33 25.11
N ALA A 16 9.61 19.09 24.23
CA ALA A 16 8.18 18.95 23.99
C ALA A 16 7.90 17.48 23.64
N GLU A 17 7.12 16.80 24.49
CA GLU A 17 6.69 15.44 24.20
C GLU A 17 6.04 15.43 22.81
N PRO A 18 6.37 14.46 21.95
CA PRO A 18 5.74 14.35 20.64
C PRO A 18 4.22 14.35 20.82
N GLN A 19 3.54 15.33 20.24
CA GLN A 19 2.09 15.39 20.25
C GLN A 19 1.56 14.24 19.38
N TYR A 20 1.32 13.10 20.00
CA TYR A 20 0.66 12.00 19.35
C TYR A 20 -0.77 12.43 19.07
N PHE A 21 -1.20 12.32 17.81
CA PHE A 21 -2.62 12.37 17.49
C PHE A 21 -3.35 11.40 18.42
N THR A 22 -4.33 11.88 19.18
CA THR A 22 -5.19 11.04 20.01
C THR A 22 -6.60 11.15 19.48
N HIS A 23 -7.10 10.06 18.91
CA HIS A 23 -8.48 9.99 18.47
C HIS A 23 -9.42 9.97 19.70
N LEU A 24 -10.24 11.01 19.84
CA LEU A 24 -11.37 11.02 20.77
C LEU A 24 -12.61 10.55 20.01
N ASP A 25 -13.50 9.77 20.64
CA ASP A 25 -14.76 9.34 19.99
C ASP A 25 -15.66 10.50 19.53
N THR A 26 -15.40 11.71 20.02
CA THR A 26 -16.05 12.95 19.60
C THR A 26 -15.48 13.54 18.30
N MET A 27 -14.27 13.16 17.90
CA MET A 27 -13.66 13.59 16.64
C MET A 27 -14.37 12.90 15.48
N ARG A 28 -15.15 13.68 14.73
CA ARG A 28 -15.75 13.21 13.49
C ARG A 28 -14.82 13.55 12.32
N PRO A 29 -14.64 12.63 11.35
CA PRO A 29 -13.88 12.94 10.15
C PRO A 29 -14.54 14.12 9.44
N ARG A 30 -13.75 15.15 9.14
CA ARG A 30 -14.17 16.31 8.36
C ARG A 30 -13.98 15.98 6.89
N LEU A 31 -15.05 16.13 6.10
CA LEU A 31 -14.95 16.09 4.65
C LEU A 31 -14.13 17.29 4.17
N LEU A 32 -13.03 17.03 3.48
CA LEU A 32 -12.17 18.07 2.91
C LEU A 32 -12.60 18.43 1.49
N PHE A 33 -12.80 17.44 0.62
CA PHE A 33 -13.29 17.66 -0.75
C PHE A 33 -14.02 16.42 -1.28
N THR A 34 -14.75 16.59 -2.39
CA THR A 34 -15.34 15.51 -3.19
C THR A 34 -15.02 15.72 -4.66
N SER A 35 -14.91 14.63 -5.41
CA SER A 35 -14.57 14.66 -6.85
C SER A 35 -15.46 13.69 -7.63
N HIS A 36 -16.78 13.74 -7.43
CA HIS A 36 -17.71 12.79 -8.05
C HIS A 36 -17.77 12.95 -9.58
N GLU A 37 -17.70 14.19 -10.08
CA GLU A 37 -17.82 14.48 -11.52
C GLU A 37 -16.72 13.80 -12.35
N GLU A 38 -15.49 13.79 -11.85
CA GLU A 38 -14.30 13.14 -12.46
C GLU A 38 -14.50 11.63 -12.72
N PHE A 39 -15.25 10.96 -11.83
CA PHE A 39 -15.52 9.53 -11.95
C PHE A 39 -16.91 9.23 -12.56
N SER A 40 -17.73 10.25 -12.76
CA SER A 40 -19.07 10.11 -13.34
C SER A 40 -19.07 10.02 -14.86
N ALA A 41 -17.95 10.36 -15.52
CA ALA A 41 -17.82 10.34 -16.96
C ALA A 41 -18.03 8.91 -17.52
N VAL A 42 -19.20 8.69 -18.12
CA VAL A 42 -19.55 7.44 -18.77
C VAL A 42 -18.81 7.36 -20.10
N SER A 43 -17.76 6.54 -20.15
CA SER A 43 -17.19 6.10 -21.43
C SER A 43 -18.12 5.07 -22.07
N SER A 44 -18.18 5.02 -23.40
CA SER A 44 -18.97 4.01 -24.15
C SER A 44 -18.63 2.56 -23.78
N THR A 45 -17.49 2.34 -23.13
CA THR A 45 -16.97 1.04 -22.69
C THR A 45 -17.14 0.76 -21.19
N CYS A 46 -17.38 1.78 -20.36
CA CYS A 46 -17.54 1.64 -18.91
C CYS A 46 -18.75 2.46 -18.42
N SER A 47 -19.84 1.77 -18.10
CA SER A 47 -21.05 2.38 -17.54
C SER A 47 -20.88 2.91 -16.11
N ASN A 48 -19.75 2.60 -15.45
CA ASN A 48 -19.42 3.08 -14.11
C ASN A 48 -17.89 2.99 -13.89
N ASN A 49 -17.26 4.05 -13.36
CA ASN A 49 -15.82 4.13 -13.18
C ASN A 49 -15.44 3.93 -11.70
N PHE A 50 -15.15 2.69 -11.31
CA PHE A 50 -14.88 2.36 -9.91
C PHE A 50 -13.43 2.67 -9.54
N THR A 51 -13.23 3.35 -8.42
CA THR A 51 -11.91 3.52 -7.81
C THR A 51 -11.44 2.21 -7.18
N LYS A 52 -10.15 1.89 -7.31
CA LYS A 52 -9.54 0.68 -6.73
C LYS A 52 -8.78 0.96 -5.44
N GLY A 53 -8.28 2.18 -5.27
CA GLY A 53 -7.56 2.62 -4.09
C GLY A 53 -7.23 4.10 -4.15
N VAL A 54 -6.69 4.61 -3.05
CA VAL A 54 -6.15 5.96 -2.94
C VAL A 54 -4.90 5.90 -2.06
N GLN A 55 -3.85 6.59 -2.46
CA GLN A 55 -2.61 6.72 -1.71
C GLN A 55 -2.28 8.18 -1.52
N VAL A 56 -1.96 8.55 -0.28
CA VAL A 56 -1.45 9.88 0.05
C VAL A 56 0.05 9.92 -0.29
N SER A 57 0.53 11.04 -0.82
CA SER A 57 1.96 11.27 -0.96
C SER A 57 2.66 11.27 0.41
N PRO A 58 3.97 10.93 0.48
CA PRO A 58 4.71 10.90 1.75
C PRO A 58 4.73 12.23 2.51
N ASP A 59 4.63 13.36 1.80
CA ASP A 59 4.53 14.69 2.41
C ASP A 59 3.10 15.11 2.79
N GLY A 60 2.08 14.30 2.47
CA GLY A 60 0.69 14.54 2.82
C GLY A 60 -0.06 15.51 1.91
N LEU A 61 0.58 16.05 0.88
CA LEU A 61 0.05 17.15 0.07
C LEU A 61 -0.71 16.70 -1.18
N CYS A 62 -0.55 15.46 -1.61
CA CYS A 62 -1.20 14.93 -2.82
C CYS A 62 -1.90 13.60 -2.53
N LEU A 63 -2.94 13.33 -3.32
CA LEU A 63 -3.64 12.05 -3.35
C LEU A 63 -3.56 11.48 -4.76
N LEU A 64 -3.13 10.23 -4.85
CA LEU A 64 -3.12 9.46 -6.08
C LEU A 64 -4.21 8.41 -6.02
N SER A 65 -5.09 8.43 -7.00
CA SER A 65 -6.17 7.45 -7.13
C SER A 65 -6.05 6.72 -8.46
N ASN A 66 -6.57 5.50 -8.50
CA ASN A 66 -6.67 4.70 -9.71
C ASN A 66 -8.09 4.18 -9.88
N SER A 67 -8.53 4.07 -11.13
CA SER A 67 -9.88 3.65 -11.47
C SER A 67 -9.93 2.65 -12.63
N ASP A 68 -11.12 2.09 -12.87
CA ASP A 68 -11.32 1.00 -13.85
C ASP A 68 -11.12 1.45 -15.30
N ASP A 69 -11.18 2.76 -15.57
CA ASP A 69 -10.83 3.40 -16.85
C ASP A 69 -9.33 3.42 -17.19
N HIS A 70 -8.49 2.81 -16.34
CA HIS A 70 -7.04 2.73 -16.48
C HIS A 70 -6.34 4.09 -16.36
N VAL A 71 -7.00 5.08 -15.76
CA VAL A 71 -6.41 6.40 -15.52
C VAL A 71 -6.05 6.54 -14.05
N LEU A 72 -4.81 6.92 -13.81
CA LEU A 72 -4.31 7.40 -12.54
C LEU A 72 -4.62 8.90 -12.45
N ARG A 73 -5.15 9.36 -11.32
CA ARG A 73 -5.51 10.76 -11.10
C ARG A 73 -4.83 11.29 -9.85
N LEU A 74 -4.18 12.44 -9.98
CA LEU A 74 -3.52 13.14 -8.88
C LEU A 74 -4.35 14.35 -8.46
N PHE A 75 -4.57 14.49 -7.15
CA PHE A 75 -5.28 15.61 -6.52
C PHE A 75 -4.38 16.28 -5.50
N GLU A 76 -4.49 17.59 -5.35
CA GLU A 76 -3.83 18.33 -4.27
C GLU A 76 -4.73 18.38 -3.03
N VAL A 77 -4.11 18.27 -1.87
CA VAL A 77 -4.76 18.36 -0.57
C VAL A 77 -4.55 19.78 -0.04
N SER A 78 -5.40 20.71 -0.44
CA SER A 78 -5.41 22.06 0.15
C SER A 78 -6.19 22.06 1.46
N SER A 79 -5.57 22.44 2.57
CA SER A 79 -6.20 22.48 3.90
C SER A 79 -7.28 23.57 4.05
N ASN A 80 -7.34 24.53 3.12
CA ASN A 80 -7.99 25.82 3.38
C ASN A 80 -9.36 26.04 2.74
N ASP A 81 -9.79 25.25 1.74
CA ASP A 81 -11.09 25.48 1.08
C ASP A 81 -11.94 24.21 0.98
N ALA A 82 -12.88 24.07 1.91
CA ALA A 82 -13.83 22.96 2.00
C ALA A 82 -14.99 23.04 0.98
N THR A 83 -14.85 23.83 -0.09
CA THR A 83 -15.98 24.22 -0.97
C THR A 83 -15.72 24.03 -2.46
N GLN A 84 -14.56 23.51 -2.89
CA GLN A 84 -14.31 23.25 -4.30
C GLN A 84 -14.38 21.76 -4.63
N SER A 85 -15.26 21.41 -5.59
CA SER A 85 -15.17 20.17 -6.35
C SER A 85 -13.77 20.15 -6.96
N SER A 86 -12.91 19.26 -6.46
CA SER A 86 -11.50 19.23 -6.88
C SER A 86 -11.39 18.35 -8.12
N SER A 87 -11.12 18.97 -9.27
CA SER A 87 -10.68 18.27 -10.46
C SER A 87 -9.28 17.70 -10.24
N SER A 88 -8.97 16.62 -10.93
CA SER A 88 -7.62 16.09 -10.96
C SER A 88 -6.67 17.10 -11.60
N ILE A 89 -5.49 17.26 -11.01
CA ILE A 89 -4.44 18.15 -11.52
C ILE A 89 -3.69 17.47 -12.66
N LEU A 90 -3.46 16.16 -12.51
CA LEU A 90 -2.81 15.32 -13.50
C LEU A 90 -3.60 14.03 -13.72
N GLN A 91 -3.59 13.59 -14.96
CA GLN A 91 -4.15 12.32 -15.39
C GLN A 91 -3.09 11.55 -16.18
N MET A 92 -2.70 10.37 -15.68
CA MET A 92 -1.79 9.46 -16.38
C MET A 92 -2.56 8.23 -16.83
N LYS A 93 -2.57 7.96 -18.14
CA LYS A 93 -3.31 6.83 -18.70
C LYS A 93 -2.41 5.61 -18.88
N GLU A 94 -2.85 4.51 -18.29
CA GLU A 94 -2.29 3.17 -18.50
C GLU A 94 -3.03 2.45 -19.64
N ALA A 95 -2.35 1.49 -20.27
CA ALA A 95 -2.93 0.73 -21.38
C ALA A 95 -3.89 -0.39 -20.91
N GLY A 96 -3.84 -0.75 -19.61
CA GLY A 96 -4.63 -1.83 -19.04
C GLY A 96 -4.95 -1.61 -17.57
N ALA A 97 -5.63 -2.59 -16.97
CA ALA A 97 -6.03 -2.53 -15.57
C ALA A 97 -4.83 -2.37 -14.65
N VAL A 98 -4.85 -1.34 -13.80
CA VAL A 98 -3.81 -1.06 -12.81
C VAL A 98 -3.93 -2.05 -11.65
N TYR A 99 -2.83 -2.72 -11.31
CA TYR A 99 -2.77 -3.68 -10.20
C TYR A 99 -2.31 -3.05 -8.89
N ASP A 100 -1.23 -2.27 -8.94
CA ASP A 100 -0.66 -1.62 -7.76
C ASP A 100 0.05 -0.33 -8.16
N VAL A 101 0.18 0.56 -7.18
CA VAL A 101 0.83 1.86 -7.29
C VAL A 101 1.69 2.05 -6.04
N ALA A 102 2.84 2.71 -6.17
CA ALA A 102 3.65 3.09 -5.03
C ALA A 102 4.30 4.45 -5.25
N TRP A 103 4.14 5.34 -4.27
CA TRP A 103 4.91 6.58 -4.18
C TRP A 103 6.38 6.29 -3.88
N TYR A 104 7.28 7.13 -4.43
CA TYR A 104 8.67 7.12 -3.99
C TYR A 104 8.74 7.50 -2.51
N PRO A 105 9.39 6.70 -1.64
CA PRO A 105 9.30 6.87 -0.18
C PRO A 105 9.83 8.20 0.33
N PHE A 106 10.77 8.83 -0.39
CA PHE A 106 11.36 10.12 -0.04
C PHE A 106 10.80 11.28 -0.87
N MET A 107 9.64 11.10 -1.50
CA MET A 107 9.00 12.14 -2.28
C MET A 107 8.65 13.34 -1.38
N THR A 108 9.05 14.53 -1.80
CA THR A 108 8.65 15.81 -1.23
C THR A 108 8.32 16.79 -2.34
N SER A 109 7.20 17.51 -2.23
CA SER A 109 6.78 18.53 -3.18
C SER A 109 7.79 19.67 -3.34
N ALA A 110 8.72 19.83 -2.41
CA ALA A 110 9.81 20.80 -2.49
C ALA A 110 10.94 20.39 -3.45
N ASP A 111 11.08 19.10 -3.77
CA ASP A 111 12.10 18.57 -4.68
C ASP A 111 11.44 17.86 -5.87
N PRO A 112 11.34 18.51 -7.04
CA PRO A 112 10.76 17.92 -8.26
C PRO A 112 11.44 16.64 -8.74
N ALA A 113 12.71 16.40 -8.38
CA ALA A 113 13.39 15.16 -8.75
C ALA A 113 12.78 13.96 -7.99
N SER A 114 12.43 14.16 -6.71
CA SER A 114 11.79 13.18 -5.84
C SER A 114 10.31 12.92 -6.14
N CYS A 115 9.66 13.83 -6.88
CA CYS A 115 8.25 13.77 -7.27
C CYS A 115 7.97 12.67 -8.31
N ILE A 116 8.10 11.41 -7.90
CA ILE A 116 7.85 10.25 -8.75
C ILE A 116 7.00 9.21 -8.03
N PHE A 117 6.26 8.44 -8.82
CA PHE A 117 5.58 7.23 -8.37
C PHE A 117 5.65 6.17 -9.47
N VAL A 118 5.38 4.93 -9.11
CA VAL A 118 5.37 3.79 -10.02
C VAL A 118 4.00 3.15 -10.08
N SER A 119 3.65 2.60 -11.25
CA SER A 119 2.42 1.87 -11.48
C SER A 119 2.67 0.55 -12.19
N THR A 120 1.86 -0.44 -11.86
CA THR A 120 1.77 -1.69 -12.62
C THR A 120 0.42 -1.81 -13.28
N SER A 121 0.41 -2.25 -14.53
CA SER A 121 -0.80 -2.53 -15.25
C SER A 121 -0.71 -3.85 -16.02
N ARG A 122 -1.87 -4.36 -16.43
CA ARG A 122 -1.99 -5.63 -17.15
C ARG A 122 -1.26 -5.58 -18.50
N ASP A 123 -0.42 -6.57 -18.73
CA ASP A 123 0.37 -6.79 -19.96
C ASP A 123 1.26 -5.59 -20.33
N GLN A 124 1.68 -4.80 -19.33
CA GLN A 124 2.52 -3.62 -19.47
C GLN A 124 3.75 -3.68 -18.55
N PRO A 125 4.81 -2.91 -18.84
CA PRO A 125 5.94 -2.80 -17.95
C PRO A 125 5.57 -2.00 -16.70
N VAL A 126 6.45 -2.01 -15.71
CA VAL A 126 6.30 -1.09 -14.59
C VAL A 126 6.65 0.30 -15.08
N HIS A 127 5.72 1.24 -14.99
CA HIS A 127 5.92 2.62 -15.41
C HIS A 127 6.32 3.48 -14.22
N LEU A 128 7.26 4.40 -14.45
CA LEU A 128 7.66 5.43 -13.49
C LEU A 128 7.25 6.78 -14.06
N TRP A 129 6.41 7.46 -13.30
CA TRP A 129 5.77 8.71 -13.69
C TRP A 129 6.33 9.87 -12.90
N ASP A 130 6.35 11.03 -13.54
CA ASP A 130 6.57 12.31 -12.91
C ASP A 130 5.26 12.80 -12.27
N ALA A 131 5.27 13.02 -10.96
CA ALA A 131 4.11 13.51 -10.22
C ALA A 131 3.87 15.03 -10.40
N TYR A 132 4.82 15.76 -10.98
CA TYR A 132 4.72 17.19 -11.25
C TYR A 132 4.23 17.46 -12.68
N THR A 133 4.71 16.68 -13.65
CA THR A 133 4.37 16.88 -15.08
C THR A 133 3.37 15.86 -15.63
N GLY A 134 3.17 14.73 -14.95
CA GLY A 134 2.38 13.61 -15.47
C GLY A 134 3.07 12.84 -16.59
N ALA A 135 4.32 13.17 -16.92
CA ALA A 135 5.07 12.51 -17.98
C ALA A 135 5.62 11.15 -17.53
N LEU A 136 5.69 10.21 -18.47
CA LEU A 136 6.38 8.94 -18.26
C LEU A 136 7.90 9.19 -18.27
N ARG A 137 8.57 8.98 -17.14
CA ARG A 137 10.03 9.15 -17.00
C ARG A 137 10.80 7.88 -17.37
N ALA A 138 10.27 6.71 -17.00
CA ALA A 138 10.95 5.43 -17.22
C ALA A 138 9.98 4.25 -17.29
N SER A 139 10.45 3.14 -17.85
CA SER A 139 9.73 1.86 -17.87
C SER A 139 10.67 0.70 -17.56
N TYR A 140 10.26 -0.19 -16.65
CA TYR A 140 11.01 -1.39 -16.24
C TYR A 140 10.29 -2.63 -16.76
N ARG A 141 10.98 -3.40 -17.62
CA ARG A 141 10.35 -4.49 -18.39
C ARG A 141 10.74 -5.85 -17.81
N ALA A 142 9.79 -6.54 -17.18
CA ALA A 142 9.97 -7.93 -16.78
C ALA A 142 9.54 -8.88 -17.90
N TYR A 143 10.48 -9.56 -18.54
CA TYR A 143 10.18 -10.64 -19.46
C TYR A 143 10.15 -12.00 -18.76
N ASP A 144 9.35 -12.90 -19.30
CA ASP A 144 9.33 -14.30 -18.89
C ASP A 144 10.18 -15.18 -19.83
N HIS A 145 10.17 -16.49 -19.57
CA HIS A 145 10.90 -17.47 -20.36
C HIS A 145 10.45 -17.62 -21.83
N MET A 146 9.28 -17.11 -22.19
CA MET A 146 8.74 -17.13 -23.55
C MET A 146 8.97 -15.80 -24.27
N ASP A 147 9.76 -14.90 -23.68
CA ASP A 147 9.99 -13.53 -24.15
C ASP A 147 8.71 -12.68 -24.19
N GLU A 148 7.72 -13.02 -23.36
CA GLU A 148 6.51 -12.24 -23.16
C GLU A 148 6.65 -11.32 -21.95
N LEU A 149 5.96 -10.17 -22.01
CA LEU A 149 5.97 -9.21 -20.93
C LEU A 149 5.12 -9.73 -19.76
N ALA A 150 5.76 -9.99 -18.64
CA ALA A 150 5.09 -10.38 -17.42
C ALA A 150 4.63 -9.13 -16.66
N SER A 151 3.37 -9.14 -16.20
CA SER A 151 2.83 -8.08 -15.34
C SER A 151 3.08 -8.38 -13.88
N ALA A 152 3.63 -7.42 -13.15
CA ALA A 152 3.71 -7.51 -11.70
C ALA A 152 2.34 -7.24 -11.08
N GLN A 153 2.04 -7.93 -9.99
CA GLN A 153 0.78 -7.83 -9.26
C GLN A 153 0.88 -6.92 -8.03
N SER A 154 2.10 -6.63 -7.59
CA SER A 154 2.40 -5.76 -6.45
C SER A 154 3.72 -5.04 -6.65
N LEU A 155 3.86 -3.87 -6.04
CA LEU A 155 5.03 -3.01 -6.14
C LEU A 155 5.40 -2.41 -4.79
N THR A 156 6.70 -2.20 -4.57
CA THR A 156 7.21 -1.41 -3.46
C THR A 156 8.64 -0.95 -3.72
N PHE A 157 9.04 0.17 -3.15
CA PHE A 157 10.45 0.58 -3.10
C PHE A 157 11.14 -0.09 -1.92
N ASN A 158 12.44 -0.33 -2.03
CA ASN A 158 13.23 -0.68 -0.86
C ASN A 158 13.41 0.51 0.09
N SER A 159 13.93 0.23 1.29
CA SER A 159 14.10 1.26 2.33
C SER A 159 15.05 2.40 1.96
N THR A 160 15.92 2.20 0.97
CA THR A 160 16.86 3.21 0.43
C THR A 160 16.34 3.92 -0.82
N GLY A 161 15.24 3.47 -1.41
CA GLY A 161 14.62 4.07 -2.60
C GLY A 161 15.36 3.83 -3.93
N ASP A 162 16.50 3.16 -3.93
CA ASP A 162 17.30 2.91 -5.13
C ASP A 162 16.85 1.69 -5.93
N LYS A 163 16.01 0.82 -5.36
CA LYS A 163 15.48 -0.38 -6.03
C LYS A 163 13.98 -0.46 -5.96
N LEU A 164 13.41 -0.99 -7.03
CA LEU A 164 12.00 -1.27 -7.18
C LEU A 164 11.76 -2.78 -7.10
N PHE A 165 10.94 -3.22 -6.16
CA PHE A 165 10.55 -4.61 -5.99
C PHE A 165 9.15 -4.85 -6.55
N ALA A 166 9.02 -5.90 -7.35
CA ALA A 166 7.82 -6.24 -8.09
C ALA A 166 7.45 -7.72 -7.88
N GLY A 167 6.21 -7.98 -7.45
CA GLY A 167 5.70 -9.31 -7.16
C GLY A 167 5.08 -10.00 -8.37
N PHE A 168 5.45 -11.26 -8.62
CA PHE A 168 4.96 -12.09 -9.72
C PHE A 168 4.53 -13.48 -9.23
N ASP A 169 4.23 -14.41 -10.15
CA ASP A 169 3.90 -15.79 -9.80
C ASP A 169 5.12 -16.54 -9.23
N ARG A 170 5.10 -16.82 -7.92
CA ARG A 170 6.16 -17.54 -7.17
C ARG A 170 7.54 -16.88 -7.24
N MET A 171 7.60 -15.61 -7.59
CA MET A 171 8.87 -14.90 -7.72
C MET A 171 8.70 -13.42 -7.42
N ILE A 172 9.77 -12.81 -6.95
CA ILE A 172 9.90 -11.36 -6.85
C ILE A 172 11.02 -10.97 -7.82
N ARG A 173 10.76 -9.99 -8.66
CA ARG A 173 11.82 -9.36 -9.46
C ARG A 173 12.09 -7.99 -8.90
N PHE A 174 13.34 -7.55 -8.93
CA PHE A 174 13.67 -6.19 -8.58
C PHE A 174 14.58 -5.56 -9.61
N PHE A 175 14.44 -4.24 -9.72
CA PHE A 175 15.08 -3.39 -10.71
C PHE A 175 15.84 -2.28 -10.01
N ASP A 176 16.98 -1.90 -10.56
CA ASP A 176 17.72 -0.73 -10.10
C ASP A 176 17.04 0.51 -10.70
N LEU A 177 16.62 1.45 -9.84
CA LEU A 177 15.86 2.63 -10.25
C LEU A 177 16.64 3.49 -11.26
N SER A 178 17.97 3.54 -11.11
CA SER A 178 18.89 4.29 -11.98
C SER A 178 19.05 3.68 -13.38
N GLN A 179 18.60 2.45 -13.60
CA GLN A 179 18.80 1.72 -14.85
C GLN A 179 17.47 1.16 -15.39
N PRO A 180 16.64 2.03 -16.01
CA PRO A 180 15.42 1.57 -16.66
C PRO A 180 15.77 0.66 -17.85
N SER A 181 15.55 -0.64 -17.66
CA SER A 181 16.02 -1.68 -18.56
C SER A 181 15.05 -2.88 -18.58
N ARG A 182 15.38 -3.83 -19.46
CA ARG A 182 14.92 -5.22 -19.40
C ARG A 182 15.61 -6.01 -18.29
N ASP A 183 16.75 -5.53 -17.80
CA ASP A 183 17.53 -6.20 -16.78
C ASP A 183 16.80 -6.17 -15.44
N PHE A 184 16.64 -7.33 -14.83
CA PHE A 184 16.11 -7.49 -13.49
C PHE A 184 16.83 -8.61 -12.78
N ARG A 185 16.85 -8.53 -11.45
CA ARG A 185 17.26 -9.65 -10.61
C ARG A 185 16.01 -10.38 -10.15
N ALA A 186 15.98 -11.69 -10.36
CA ALA A 186 14.86 -12.54 -9.99
C ALA A 186 15.16 -13.35 -8.74
N ARG A 187 14.19 -13.37 -7.82
CA ARG A 187 14.18 -14.22 -6.62
C ARG A 187 13.04 -15.22 -6.70
N PRO A 188 13.32 -16.47 -7.08
CA PRO A 188 12.32 -17.53 -7.01
C PRO A 188 12.03 -17.86 -5.56
N LEU A 189 10.76 -17.81 -5.16
CA LEU A 189 10.31 -18.07 -3.79
C LEU A 189 9.99 -19.55 -3.55
N SER A 190 10.10 -20.37 -4.58
CA SER A 190 9.98 -21.82 -4.50
C SER A 190 11.00 -22.48 -5.43
N LYS A 191 11.70 -23.50 -4.93
CA LYS A 191 12.78 -24.18 -5.66
C LYS A 191 12.31 -24.80 -6.98
N THR A 192 11.09 -25.31 -7.04
CA THR A 192 10.51 -25.91 -8.26
C THR A 192 9.00 -25.65 -8.33
N ARG A 193 8.42 -25.66 -9.54
CA ARG A 193 6.96 -25.54 -9.73
C ARG A 193 6.14 -26.59 -8.97
N ARG A 194 6.72 -27.78 -8.72
CA ARG A 194 6.10 -28.89 -8.00
C ARG A 194 6.45 -28.91 -6.50
N SER A 195 7.41 -28.10 -6.06
CA SER A 195 7.82 -28.04 -4.66
C SER A 195 6.64 -27.62 -3.78
N ARG A 196 6.43 -28.37 -2.70
CA ARG A 196 5.52 -27.97 -1.62
C ARG A 196 6.18 -27.03 -0.61
N LYS A 197 7.50 -26.81 -0.73
CA LYS A 197 8.29 -25.90 0.10
C LYS A 197 8.44 -24.52 -0.58
N GLY A 198 8.49 -23.47 0.24
CA GLY A 198 8.56 -22.07 -0.18
C GLY A 198 7.19 -21.43 -0.42
N GLN A 199 7.19 -20.15 -0.79
CA GLN A 199 5.99 -19.38 -1.05
C GLN A 199 5.45 -19.66 -2.46
N ARG A 200 4.17 -20.04 -2.54
CA ARG A 200 3.51 -20.42 -3.80
C ARG A 200 2.55 -19.33 -4.26
N GLY A 201 2.13 -19.35 -5.52
CA GLY A 201 1.11 -18.44 -6.08
C GLY A 201 1.64 -17.04 -6.40
N LEU A 202 0.71 -16.20 -6.88
CA LEU A 202 0.97 -14.79 -7.20
C LEU A 202 1.24 -14.00 -5.93
N ILE A 203 2.36 -13.26 -5.92
CA ILE A 203 2.67 -12.29 -4.87
C ILE A 203 1.81 -11.06 -5.06
N SER A 204 0.78 -10.95 -4.22
CA SER A 204 -0.30 -9.97 -4.33
C SER A 204 -0.03 -8.67 -3.60
N THR A 205 0.98 -8.64 -2.73
CA THR A 205 1.31 -7.48 -1.90
C THR A 205 2.75 -7.60 -1.40
N LEU A 206 3.43 -6.46 -1.33
CA LEU A 206 4.78 -6.32 -0.81
C LEU A 206 4.83 -5.10 0.09
N HIS A 207 5.65 -5.16 1.15
CA HIS A 207 5.95 -3.99 1.97
C HIS A 207 7.33 -4.13 2.58
N PHE A 208 8.17 -3.10 2.45
CA PHE A 208 9.45 -3.05 3.16
C PHE A 208 9.25 -2.64 4.62
N ASN A 209 10.13 -3.13 5.49
CA ASN A 209 10.19 -2.65 6.85
C ASN A 209 10.82 -1.24 6.87
N PRO A 210 10.16 -0.22 7.46
CA PRO A 210 10.71 1.13 7.55
C PRO A 210 11.94 1.25 8.47
N ASP A 211 12.24 0.26 9.32
CA ASP A 211 13.36 0.29 10.28
C ASP A 211 14.75 0.07 9.64
N HIS A 212 14.87 0.15 8.31
CA HIS A 212 16.13 -0.06 7.56
C HIS A 212 16.86 -1.39 7.85
N SER A 213 16.17 -2.35 8.49
CA SER A 213 16.67 -3.71 8.75
C SER A 213 16.84 -4.55 7.48
N LYS A 214 16.61 -3.96 6.30
CA LYS A 214 16.67 -4.62 4.99
C LYS A 214 15.82 -5.88 4.94
N ILE A 215 14.62 -5.84 5.52
CA ILE A 215 13.63 -6.91 5.39
C ILE A 215 12.39 -6.41 4.70
N TYR A 216 11.71 -7.31 4.00
CA TYR A 216 10.42 -7.04 3.38
C TYR A 216 9.48 -8.23 3.55
N ALA A 217 8.18 -7.95 3.60
CA ALA A 217 7.13 -8.93 3.68
C ALA A 217 6.49 -9.09 2.30
N ALA A 218 6.21 -10.33 1.91
CA ALA A 218 5.47 -10.65 0.71
C ALA A 218 4.25 -11.48 1.06
N GLY A 219 3.07 -11.01 0.67
CA GLY A 219 1.82 -11.76 0.77
C GLY A 219 1.50 -12.45 -0.55
N SER A 220 0.99 -13.68 -0.48
CA SER A 220 0.57 -14.43 -1.66
C SER A 220 -0.93 -14.72 -1.68
N TYR A 221 -1.50 -14.79 -2.88
CA TYR A 221 -2.84 -15.34 -3.08
C TYR A 221 -2.99 -16.82 -2.71
N ALA A 222 -1.90 -17.55 -2.45
CA ALA A 222 -1.95 -18.90 -1.88
C ALA A 222 -2.13 -18.93 -0.34
N GLY A 223 -2.30 -17.76 0.30
CA GLY A 223 -2.57 -17.64 1.74
C GLY A 223 -1.35 -17.81 2.63
N THR A 224 -0.18 -17.49 2.09
CA THR A 224 1.09 -17.50 2.82
C THR A 224 1.69 -16.11 2.78
N THR A 225 2.07 -15.59 3.95
CA THR A 225 2.88 -14.38 4.08
C THR A 225 4.28 -14.78 4.50
N CYS A 226 5.30 -14.31 3.82
CA CYS A 226 6.69 -14.60 4.17
C CYS A 226 7.48 -13.29 4.35
N VAL A 227 8.44 -13.28 5.26
CA VAL A 227 9.39 -12.17 5.45
C VAL A 227 10.75 -12.62 4.94
N TYR A 228 11.40 -11.76 4.15
CA TYR A 228 12.67 -12.05 3.51
C TYR A 228 13.71 -10.99 3.80
N THR A 229 14.99 -11.36 3.72
CA THR A 229 16.10 -10.42 3.68
C THR A 229 16.26 -9.77 2.30
N GLU A 230 16.64 -8.50 2.25
CA GLU A 230 16.90 -7.78 1.01
C GLU A 230 18.21 -8.22 0.36
N ASP A 231 19.25 -8.56 1.13
CA ASP A 231 20.57 -8.84 0.55
C ASP A 231 20.60 -10.22 -0.12
N GLU A 232 20.32 -11.28 0.65
CA GLU A 232 20.42 -12.68 0.18
C GLU A 232 19.07 -13.25 -0.30
N GLY A 233 17.94 -12.65 0.11
CA GLY A 233 16.62 -13.19 -0.21
C GLY A 233 16.24 -14.41 0.65
N GLU A 234 16.88 -14.57 1.80
CA GLU A 234 16.58 -15.66 2.73
C GLU A 234 15.19 -15.49 3.35
N GLU A 235 14.45 -16.59 3.43
CA GLU A 235 13.15 -16.64 4.11
C GLU A 235 13.39 -16.65 5.62
N LEU A 236 13.14 -15.51 6.28
CA LEU A 236 13.25 -15.40 7.74
C LEU A 236 12.05 -16.01 8.44
N LEU A 237 10.85 -15.75 7.91
CA LEU A 237 9.58 -16.09 8.54
C LEU A 237 8.56 -16.52 7.50
N ALA A 238 7.70 -17.47 7.87
CA ALA A 238 6.53 -17.87 7.08
C ALA A 238 5.29 -17.99 7.96
N LEU A 239 4.32 -17.11 7.71
CA LEU A 239 3.07 -16.96 8.44
C LEU A 239 1.92 -17.60 7.65
N ARG A 240 1.11 -18.41 8.35
CA ARG A 240 -0.02 -19.19 7.79
C ARG A 240 -1.20 -19.13 8.76
N ASP A 241 -2.05 -18.12 8.57
CA ASP A 241 -3.04 -17.68 9.56
C ASP A 241 -4.44 -17.48 8.98
N HIS A 242 -4.53 -17.09 7.72
CA HIS A 242 -5.80 -16.78 7.05
C HIS A 242 -6.49 -18.00 6.40
N ASP A 243 -6.37 -19.20 6.98
CA ASP A 243 -7.00 -20.45 6.47
C ASP A 243 -6.73 -20.73 4.98
N GLY A 244 -5.57 -20.33 4.45
CA GLY A 244 -5.23 -20.47 3.03
C GLY A 244 -5.95 -19.50 2.09
N ARG A 245 -6.70 -18.52 2.62
CA ARG A 245 -7.28 -17.43 1.82
C ARG A 245 -6.19 -16.52 1.31
N GLY A 246 -6.34 -16.05 0.07
CA GLY A 246 -5.32 -15.24 -0.56
C GLY A 246 -5.09 -13.90 0.15
N ILE A 247 -3.84 -13.64 0.53
CA ILE A 247 -3.44 -12.41 1.21
C ILE A 247 -3.73 -11.22 0.30
N SER A 248 -4.42 -10.21 0.83
CA SER A 248 -4.79 -9.00 0.12
C SER A 248 -3.82 -7.85 0.38
N GLN A 249 -3.26 -7.79 1.58
CA GLN A 249 -2.35 -6.71 1.98
C GLN A 249 -1.46 -7.16 3.14
N VAL A 250 -0.19 -6.74 3.08
CA VAL A 250 0.76 -6.79 4.20
C VAL A 250 1.28 -5.38 4.45
N ARG A 251 1.48 -5.00 5.71
CA ARG A 251 2.06 -3.70 6.05
C ARG A 251 2.84 -3.79 7.36
N PHE A 252 4.07 -3.28 7.36
CA PHE A 252 4.83 -3.11 8.59
C PHE A 252 4.33 -1.90 9.37
N SER A 253 4.37 -1.98 10.70
CA SER A 253 4.21 -0.80 11.55
C SER A 253 5.30 0.23 11.25
N PRO A 254 5.03 1.53 11.43
CA PRO A 254 6.05 2.59 11.30
C PRO A 254 7.29 2.38 12.18
N CYS A 255 7.14 1.74 13.35
CA CYS A 255 8.26 1.39 14.23
C CYS A 255 9.01 0.11 13.82
N GLY A 256 8.61 -0.53 12.71
CA GLY A 256 9.22 -1.73 12.14
C GLY A 256 9.14 -3.01 12.95
N ARG A 257 8.52 -3.00 14.14
CA ARG A 257 8.39 -4.19 15.01
C ARG A 257 7.25 -5.11 14.61
N PHE A 258 6.13 -4.56 14.15
CA PHE A 258 4.92 -5.32 13.93
C PHE A 258 4.63 -5.49 12.44
N LEU A 259 4.10 -6.64 12.06
CA LEU A 259 3.61 -6.91 10.72
C LEU A 259 2.10 -7.15 10.79
N PHE A 260 1.35 -6.43 9.96
CA PHE A 260 -0.09 -6.60 9.82
C PHE A 260 -0.38 -7.37 8.53
N THR A 261 -1.19 -8.42 8.63
CA THR A 261 -1.61 -9.28 7.51
C THR A 261 -3.13 -9.25 7.38
N ALA A 262 -3.60 -9.22 6.13
CA ALA A 262 -5.02 -9.30 5.85
C ALA A 262 -5.28 -10.08 4.56
N ALA A 263 -6.35 -10.88 4.54
CA ALA A 263 -6.70 -11.74 3.40
C ALA A 263 -8.08 -11.45 2.80
N ARG A 264 -8.25 -11.83 1.54
CA ARG A 264 -9.52 -11.73 0.82
C ARG A 264 -10.56 -12.65 1.44
N ARG A 265 -11.80 -12.18 1.47
CA ARG A 265 -12.92 -12.84 2.15
C ARG A 265 -12.66 -13.09 3.64
N ASP A 266 -11.65 -12.50 4.26
CA ASP A 266 -11.36 -12.71 5.68
C ASP A 266 -11.76 -11.48 6.51
N ALA A 267 -12.53 -11.74 7.55
CA ALA A 267 -13.01 -10.75 8.50
C ALA A 267 -11.97 -10.36 9.55
N ARG A 268 -10.71 -10.81 9.41
CA ARG A 268 -9.63 -10.57 10.37
C ARG A 268 -8.43 -9.88 9.70
N ILE A 269 -7.83 -8.96 10.46
CA ILE A 269 -6.48 -8.45 10.26
C ILE A 269 -5.66 -8.98 11.44
N HIS A 270 -4.58 -9.69 11.16
CA HIS A 270 -3.68 -10.22 12.19
C HIS A 270 -2.48 -9.30 12.35
N CYS A 271 -2.02 -9.14 13.59
CA CYS A 271 -0.81 -8.43 13.95
C CYS A 271 0.21 -9.41 14.54
N TRP A 272 1.44 -9.31 14.08
CA TRP A 272 2.55 -10.19 14.41
C TRP A 272 3.70 -9.38 14.99
N ASP A 273 4.36 -9.86 16.05
CA ASP A 273 5.71 -9.37 16.40
C ASP A 273 6.71 -10.12 15.53
N ILE A 274 7.49 -9.42 14.71
CA ILE A 274 8.50 -10.09 13.88
C ILE A 274 9.63 -10.73 14.70
N ARG A 275 9.78 -10.33 15.97
CA ARG A 275 10.77 -10.92 16.89
C ARG A 275 10.27 -12.17 17.60
N ALA A 276 8.95 -12.35 17.67
CA ALA A 276 8.31 -13.43 18.40
C ALA A 276 7.11 -13.94 17.59
N THR A 277 7.40 -14.75 16.58
CA THR A 277 6.44 -15.11 15.52
C THR A 277 5.60 -16.35 15.80
N ASN A 278 5.67 -16.91 17.01
CA ASN A 278 4.97 -18.16 17.30
C ASN A 278 3.46 -17.97 17.47
N GLU A 279 3.00 -16.74 17.71
CA GLU A 279 1.58 -16.45 17.97
C GLU A 279 1.15 -15.12 17.35
N ILE A 280 -0.15 -15.02 17.07
CA ILE A 280 -0.80 -13.78 16.66
C ILE A 280 -0.91 -12.90 17.91
N LEU A 281 -0.32 -11.70 17.87
CA LEU A 281 -0.41 -10.75 18.99
C LEU A 281 -1.81 -10.20 19.15
N HIS A 282 -2.36 -9.66 18.06
CA HIS A 282 -3.66 -9.00 18.04
C HIS A 282 -4.45 -9.40 16.80
N THR A 283 -5.77 -9.48 16.94
CA THR A 283 -6.69 -9.73 15.82
C THR A 283 -7.73 -8.63 15.76
N PHE A 284 -7.74 -7.87 14.67
CA PHE A 284 -8.70 -6.81 14.44
C PHE A 284 -9.79 -7.31 13.48
N ASN A 285 -11.04 -7.23 13.92
CA ASN A 285 -12.17 -7.61 13.08
C ASN A 285 -12.36 -6.59 11.94
N ARG A 286 -12.86 -7.01 10.79
CA ARG A 286 -13.20 -6.12 9.66
C ARG A 286 -14.33 -6.69 8.84
N VAL A 287 -14.93 -5.86 7.99
CA VAL A 287 -15.97 -6.29 7.04
C VAL A 287 -15.36 -6.47 5.65
N ALA A 288 -14.91 -7.69 5.35
CA ALA A 288 -14.35 -8.06 4.06
C ALA A 288 -14.92 -9.40 3.57
N ASP A 289 -16.18 -9.39 3.12
CA ASP A 289 -16.93 -10.55 2.64
C ASP A 289 -16.75 -10.81 1.12
N THR A 290 -15.87 -10.06 0.46
CA THR A 290 -15.70 -10.09 -1.01
C THR A 290 -14.31 -10.54 -1.45
N ASN A 291 -14.17 -10.80 -2.75
CA ASN A 291 -12.88 -11.05 -3.40
C ASN A 291 -12.09 -9.79 -3.73
N GLN A 292 -12.64 -8.59 -3.47
CA GLN A 292 -11.93 -7.34 -3.72
C GLN A 292 -10.87 -7.13 -2.64
N ARG A 293 -9.81 -6.40 -3.00
CA ARG A 293 -8.81 -5.95 -2.04
C ARG A 293 -9.47 -4.88 -1.17
N VAL A 294 -9.63 -5.18 0.11
CA VAL A 294 -10.06 -4.20 1.13
C VAL A 294 -8.81 -3.80 1.88
N GLU A 295 -8.42 -2.55 1.67
CA GLU A 295 -7.20 -2.02 2.26
C GLU A 295 -7.44 -1.54 3.69
N PHE A 296 -6.39 -1.66 4.48
CA PHE A 296 -6.23 -0.98 5.74
C PHE A 296 -5.05 -0.01 5.63
N ASP A 297 -4.88 0.86 6.61
CA ASP A 297 -3.70 1.71 6.75
C ASP A 297 -3.38 1.98 8.23
N LEU A 298 -2.12 2.31 8.50
CA LEU A 298 -1.63 2.61 9.84
C LEU A 298 -1.29 4.09 9.94
N HIS A 299 -1.70 4.72 11.05
CA HIS A 299 -1.25 6.06 11.39
C HIS A 299 0.28 6.11 11.47
N CYS A 300 0.90 7.22 11.09
CA CYS A 300 2.37 7.40 11.10
C CYS A 300 3.01 7.14 12.47
N GLY A 301 2.28 7.39 13.57
CA GLY A 301 2.70 7.01 14.93
C GLY A 301 2.47 5.55 15.31
N GLY A 302 1.94 4.71 14.42
CA GLY A 302 1.68 3.28 14.62
C GLY A 302 0.52 2.92 15.56
N ARG A 303 -0.09 3.91 16.22
CA ARG A 303 -1.14 3.70 17.22
C ARG A 303 -2.50 3.31 16.63
N TYR A 304 -2.88 3.87 15.49
CA TYR A 304 -4.21 3.66 14.92
C TYR A 304 -4.16 2.86 13.63
N LEU A 305 -5.10 1.93 13.49
CA LEU A 305 -5.33 1.12 12.31
C LEU A 305 -6.70 1.46 11.72
N ALA A 306 -6.76 1.91 10.48
CA ALA A 306 -8.01 2.16 9.77
C ALA A 306 -8.25 1.07 8.72
N THR A 307 -9.47 0.58 8.58
CA THR A 307 -9.87 -0.35 7.51
C THR A 307 -11.17 0.08 6.87
N GLY A 308 -11.24 0.00 5.55
CA GLY A 308 -12.46 0.26 4.79
C GLY A 308 -13.43 -0.92 4.82
N SER A 309 -14.65 -0.66 4.37
CA SER A 309 -15.71 -1.65 4.15
C SER A 309 -16.45 -1.33 2.86
N ARG A 310 -17.01 -2.37 2.20
CA ARG A 310 -17.90 -2.23 1.04
C ARG A 310 -19.13 -1.35 1.30
N THR A 311 -19.50 -1.15 2.56
CA THR A 311 -20.66 -0.32 2.94
C THR A 311 -20.33 1.18 3.05
N GLY A 312 -19.12 1.61 2.66
CA GLY A 312 -18.66 2.99 2.82
C GLY A 312 -18.35 3.39 4.27
N ARG A 313 -18.27 2.41 5.17
CA ARG A 313 -17.86 2.60 6.57
C ARG A 313 -16.36 2.38 6.71
N VAL A 314 -15.74 3.20 7.54
CA VAL A 314 -14.35 3.04 7.96
C VAL A 314 -14.36 2.65 9.44
N MET A 315 -13.61 1.60 9.77
CA MET A 315 -13.41 1.15 11.13
C MET A 315 -12.02 1.60 11.56
N LEU A 316 -11.94 2.26 12.70
CA LEU A 316 -10.68 2.72 13.32
C LEU A 316 -10.44 1.90 14.58
N TYR A 317 -9.23 1.40 14.72
CA TYR A 317 -8.78 0.64 15.87
C TYR A 317 -7.63 1.36 16.55
N ASP A 318 -7.63 1.43 17.87
CA ASP A 318 -6.42 1.70 18.64
C ASP A 318 -5.69 0.37 18.84
N VAL A 319 -4.48 0.26 18.30
CA VAL A 319 -3.68 -0.96 18.32
C VAL A 319 -3.25 -1.34 19.74
N LEU A 320 -3.10 -0.36 20.63
CA LEU A 320 -2.63 -0.62 22.01
C LEU A 320 -3.75 -1.10 22.93
N THR A 321 -4.98 -0.62 22.70
CA THR A 321 -6.13 -0.91 23.58
C THR A 321 -7.14 -1.85 22.94
N GLU A 322 -6.96 -2.19 21.65
CA GLU A 322 -7.88 -2.95 20.81
C GLU A 322 -9.29 -2.34 20.67
N LEU A 323 -9.48 -1.11 21.15
CA LEU A 323 -10.77 -0.42 21.07
C LEU A 323 -11.09 -0.08 19.61
N CYS A 324 -12.36 -0.31 19.24
CA CYS A 324 -12.86 -0.10 17.89
C CYS A 324 -13.91 1.01 17.86
N SER A 325 -13.61 2.07 17.11
CA SER A 325 -14.56 3.12 16.78
C SER A 325 -14.98 2.99 15.31
N ARG A 326 -16.27 3.18 15.00
CA ARG A 326 -16.83 2.98 13.65
C ARG A 326 -17.40 4.28 13.13
N PHE A 327 -16.93 4.72 11.97
CA PHE A 327 -17.39 5.94 11.30
C PHE A 327 -18.01 5.59 9.95
N ARG A 328 -19.13 6.24 9.63
CA ARG A 328 -19.70 6.20 8.27
C ARG A 328 -19.17 7.42 7.53
N VAL A 329 -18.31 7.21 6.53
CA VAL A 329 -17.68 8.30 5.77
C VAL A 329 -18.54 8.71 4.58
N ALA A 330 -19.32 7.79 4.01
CA ALA A 330 -20.31 8.10 2.98
C ALA A 330 -21.54 7.20 3.05
N SER A 331 -22.70 7.71 2.66
CA SER A 331 -23.93 6.91 2.48
C SER A 331 -23.95 6.12 1.17
N ASP A 332 -23.21 6.60 0.16
CA ASP A 332 -23.46 6.27 -1.26
C ASP A 332 -22.31 5.52 -1.95
N ILE A 333 -21.30 5.02 -1.22
CA ILE A 333 -20.26 4.15 -1.81
C ILE A 333 -20.89 2.80 -2.10
N THR A 334 -21.52 2.71 -3.27
CA THR A 334 -22.12 1.49 -3.81
C THR A 334 -21.15 0.92 -4.83
N THR A 335 -20.14 0.18 -4.36
CA THR A 335 -19.29 -0.61 -5.27
C THR A 335 -20.11 -1.80 -5.78
N TYR A 336 -20.79 -1.60 -6.91
CA TYR A 336 -21.48 -2.69 -7.62
C TYR A 336 -20.44 -3.60 -8.26
N LEU A 337 -20.37 -4.83 -7.79
CA LEU A 337 -19.47 -5.86 -8.31
C LEU A 337 -20.00 -6.38 -9.65
N ARG A 338 -19.20 -6.27 -10.72
CA ARG A 338 -19.29 -7.23 -11.81
C ARG A 338 -18.69 -8.55 -11.32
N THR A 339 -19.54 -9.49 -10.94
CA THR A 339 -19.19 -10.90 -11.01
C THR A 339 -18.95 -11.20 -12.49
N CYS A 340 -17.70 -11.35 -12.90
CA CYS A 340 -17.40 -11.93 -14.19
C CYS A 340 -18.00 -13.35 -14.15
N GLY A 341 -19.11 -13.53 -14.85
CA GLY A 341 -19.80 -14.81 -14.92
C GLY A 341 -18.85 -15.84 -15.50
N MET A 342 -18.30 -16.71 -14.65
CA MET A 342 -17.84 -18.01 -15.11
C MET A 342 -19.08 -18.71 -15.63
N LYS A 343 -19.26 -18.72 -16.96
CA LYS A 343 -20.14 -19.68 -17.61
C LYS A 343 -19.65 -21.06 -17.16
N LYS A 344 -20.38 -21.70 -16.26
CA LYS A 344 -20.31 -23.15 -16.12
C LYS A 344 -20.64 -23.70 -17.50
N LYS A 345 -19.65 -24.30 -18.16
CA LYS A 345 -19.94 -25.33 -19.16
C LYS A 345 -20.58 -26.48 -18.37
N THR A 346 -21.90 -26.53 -18.39
CA THR A 346 -22.61 -27.79 -18.22
C THR A 346 -22.41 -28.56 -19.52
N GLU A 347 -22.02 -29.82 -19.37
CA GLU A 347 -21.87 -30.83 -20.42
C GLU A 347 -23.14 -30.99 -21.26
#